data_AF-A0A960BC09-F1
#
_entry.id   AF-A0A960BC09-F1
#
_cell.length_a   1.000
_cell.length_b   1.000
_cell.length_c   1.000
_cell.angle_alpha   90.00
_cell.angle_beta   90.00
_cell.angle_gamma   90.00
#
_symmetry.space_group_name_H-M   'P 1'
#
loop_
_entity.id
_entity.type
_entity.pdbx_description
1 polymer ?
#
loop_
_entity_poly.entity_id
_entity_poly.type
_entity_poly.pdbx_seq_one_letter_code
_entity_poly.pdbx_strand_id
1 'polypeptide(L)'
;MGLLERDWPGVVLEVGGDSTRDVVWRIATPDGEFEGSQDRAGQAQYLSGPTTTLARYAHWWRQQVPADQALVLYDESYSTVIPLDPGLSEADLIAQLG
;
A
#
# COMPACT_ATOMS: atom_id res chain seq x y z
N MET A 1 13.05 -1.61 13.73
CA MET A 1 12.79 -2.27 12.44
C MET A 1 11.30 -2.25 12.22
N GLY A 2 10.85 -1.49 11.23
CA GLY A 2 9.43 -1.35 10.90
C GLY A 2 8.87 -2.64 10.28
N LEU A 3 7.55 -2.82 10.32
CA LEU A 3 6.87 -3.98 9.72
C LEU A 3 7.15 -4.08 8.21
N LEU A 4 7.22 -2.95 7.50
CA LEU A 4 7.59 -2.84 6.09
C LEU A 4 8.98 -3.44 5.82
N GLU A 5 10.01 -3.04 6.58
CA GLU A 5 11.38 -3.54 6.40
C GLU A 5 11.51 -5.04 6.66
N ARG A 6 10.68 -5.58 7.57
CA ARG A 6 10.66 -7.00 7.92
C ARG A 6 10.01 -7.84 6.82
N ASP A 7 8.86 -7.40 6.33
CA ASP A 7 8.00 -8.23 5.47
C ASP A 7 8.20 -7.96 3.97
N TRP A 8 8.86 -6.86 3.61
CA TRP A 8 9.17 -6.46 2.24
C TRP A 8 10.68 -6.27 2.05
N PRO A 9 11.43 -7.37 1.83
CA PRO A 9 12.88 -7.30 1.62
C PRO A 9 13.25 -6.39 0.46
N GLY A 10 14.24 -5.52 0.68
CA GLY A 10 14.68 -4.55 -0.33
C GLY A 10 13.84 -3.28 -0.43
N VAL A 11 12.89 -3.09 0.49
CA VAL A 11 12.21 -1.80 0.63
C VAL A 11 13.21 -0.69 0.97
N VAL A 12 13.10 0.43 0.26
CA VAL A 12 13.80 1.66 0.57
C VAL A 12 12.81 2.61 1.20
N LEU A 13 13.07 3.03 2.44
CA LEU A 13 12.26 4.00 3.16
C LEU A 13 12.89 5.40 3.08
N GLU A 14 12.06 6.38 2.76
CA GLU A 14 12.41 7.79 2.74
C GLU A 14 11.45 8.55 3.66
N VAL A 15 12.00 9.45 4.49
CA VAL A 15 11.15 10.36 5.27
C VAL A 15 10.52 11.35 4.31
N GLY A 16 9.19 11.48 4.36
CA GLY A 16 8.45 12.42 3.52
C GLY A 16 8.95 13.84 3.75
N GLY A 17 9.47 14.47 2.69
CA GLY A 17 10.10 15.80 2.77
C GLY A 17 9.12 16.97 2.66
N ASP A 18 7.82 16.71 2.48
CA ASP A 18 6.79 17.72 2.29
C ASP A 18 5.76 17.74 3.44
N SER A 19 4.88 18.74 3.42
CA SER A 19 3.88 18.96 4.47
C SER A 19 2.76 17.90 4.51
N THR A 20 2.66 17.01 3.51
CA THR A 20 1.53 16.09 3.33
C THR A 20 1.90 14.62 3.54
N ARG A 21 3.16 14.21 3.31
CA ARG A 21 3.63 12.83 3.41
C ARG A 21 4.55 12.63 4.62
N ASP A 22 4.32 11.56 5.39
CA ASP A 22 5.16 11.20 6.54
C ASP A 22 6.31 10.27 6.14
N VAL A 23 5.97 9.24 5.38
CA VAL A 23 6.87 8.17 4.96
C VAL A 23 6.57 7.83 3.50
N VAL A 24 7.62 7.67 2.71
CA VAL A 24 7.57 7.15 1.35
C VAL A 24 8.38 5.85 1.31
N TRP A 25 7.93 4.85 0.57
CA TRP A 25 8.65 3.61 0.36
C TRP A 25 8.65 3.19 -1.10
N ARG A 26 9.75 2.58 -1.53
CA ARG A 26 9.91 2.02 -2.88
C ARG A 26 10.42 0.58 -2.82
N ILE A 27 9.88 -0.27 -3.67
CA ILE A 27 10.24 -1.68 -3.79
C ILE A 27 10.39 -2.00 -5.28
N ALA A 28 11.57 -2.45 -5.69
CA ALA A 28 11.77 -3.01 -7.01
C ALA A 28 11.15 -4.42 -7.07
N THR A 29 10.23 -4.64 -8.00
CA THR A 29 9.61 -5.95 -8.24
C THR A 29 9.90 -6.44 -9.66
N PRO A 30 9.76 -7.75 -9.94
CA PRO A 30 9.94 -8.27 -11.31
C PRO A 30 9.03 -7.60 -12.34
N ASP A 31 7.85 -7.14 -11.91
CA ASP A 31 6.82 -6.57 -12.78
C ASP A 31 6.90 -5.03 -12.88
N GLY A 32 7.82 -4.39 -12.16
CA GLY A 32 8.00 -2.93 -12.13
C GLY A 32 8.34 -2.38 -10.75
N GLU A 33 8.40 -1.07 -10.63
CA GLU A 33 8.57 -0.39 -9.36
C GLU A 33 7.21 -0.25 -8.64
N PHE A 34 7.21 -0.56 -7.34
CA PHE A 34 6.08 -0.30 -6.46
C PHE A 34 6.47 0.80 -5.47
N GLU A 35 5.73 1.91 -5.50
CA GLU A 35 5.89 3.04 -4.61
C GLU A 35 4.66 3.18 -3.72
N GLY A 36 4.87 3.51 -2.46
CA GLY A 36 3.80 3.93 -1.58
C GLY A 36 4.21 5.10 -0.71
N SER A 37 3.22 5.85 -0.25
CA SER A 37 3.42 6.88 0.76
C SER A 37 2.27 6.87 1.75
N GLN A 38 2.56 7.25 3.00
CA GLN A 38 1.55 7.46 4.02
C GLN A 38 1.37 8.95 4.25
N ASP A 39 0.13 9.39 4.36
CA ASP A 39 -0.16 10.77 4.77
C ASP A 39 0.31 11.02 6.21
N ARG A 40 0.54 12.29 6.53
CA ARG A 40 1.02 12.69 7.87
C ARG A 40 0.05 12.35 9.01
N ALA A 41 -1.24 12.20 8.71
CA ALA A 41 -2.25 11.83 9.69
C ALA A 41 -2.33 10.30 9.92
N GLY A 42 -1.62 9.49 9.12
CA GLY A 42 -1.69 8.03 9.13
C GLY A 42 -3.06 7.47 8.74
N GLN A 43 -3.90 8.29 8.09
CA GLN A 43 -5.26 7.96 7.70
C GLN A 43 -5.34 7.39 6.28
N ALA A 44 -4.38 7.73 5.43
CA ALA A 44 -4.37 7.29 4.04
C ALA A 44 -2.98 6.84 3.63
N GLN A 45 -2.95 5.83 2.76
CA GLN A 45 -1.77 5.50 1.98
C GLN A 45 -2.08 5.77 0.51
N TYR A 46 -1.07 6.15 -0.25
CA TYR A 46 -1.15 6.33 -1.69
C TYR A 46 -0.18 5.34 -2.30
N LEU A 47 -0.66 4.45 -3.17
CA LEU A 47 0.13 3.34 -3.69
C LEU A 47 0.08 3.33 -5.22
N SER A 48 1.23 3.18 -5.85
CA SER A 48 1.37 3.05 -7.31
C SER A 48 2.31 1.89 -7.64
N GLY A 49 2.02 1.19 -8.73
CA GLY A 49 2.86 0.08 -9.20
C GLY A 49 2.04 -1.05 -9.83
N PRO A 50 2.66 -2.23 -10.05
CA PRO A 50 1.99 -3.37 -10.65
C PRO A 50 0.79 -3.85 -9.82
N THR A 51 -0.34 -4.13 -10.47
CA THR A 51 -1.60 -4.57 -9.83
C THR A 51 -1.41 -5.74 -8.88
N THR A 52 -0.61 -6.74 -9.27
CA THR A 52 -0.31 -7.90 -8.43
C THR A 52 0.40 -7.50 -7.13
N THR A 53 1.37 -6.59 -7.22
CA THR A 53 2.10 -6.08 -6.06
C THR A 53 1.19 -5.24 -5.16
N LEU A 54 0.33 -4.42 -5.75
CA LEU A 54 -0.68 -3.64 -5.03
C LEU A 54 -1.63 -4.55 -4.24
N ALA A 55 -2.15 -5.60 -4.86
CA ALA A 55 -3.03 -6.56 -4.20
C ALA A 55 -2.32 -7.28 -3.04
N ARG A 56 -1.08 -7.75 -3.26
CA ARG A 56 -0.26 -8.38 -2.21
C ARG A 56 -0.01 -7.42 -1.05
N TYR A 57 0.29 -6.16 -1.35
CA TYR A 57 0.50 -5.13 -0.33
C TYR A 57 -0.78 -4.84 0.46
N ALA A 58 -1.90 -4.63 -0.22
CA ALA A 58 -3.18 -4.37 0.42
C ALA A 58 -3.59 -5.52 1.35
N HIS A 59 -3.40 -6.77 0.91
CA HIS A 59 -3.64 -7.95 1.74
C HIS A 59 -2.71 -8.00 2.97
N TRP A 60 -1.40 -7.78 2.78
CA TRP A 60 -0.44 -7.73 3.89
C TRP A 60 -0.78 -6.62 4.89
N TRP A 61 -1.03 -5.41 4.40
CA TRP A 61 -1.37 -4.24 5.22
C TRP A 61 -2.60 -4.53 6.06
N ARG A 62 -3.60 -5.18 5.47
CA ARG A 62 -4.83 -5.52 6.19
C ARG A 62 -4.60 -6.41 7.41
N GLN A 63 -3.59 -7.27 7.36
CA GLN A 63 -3.21 -8.11 8.50
C GLN A 63 -2.50 -7.33 9.61
N GLN A 64 -2.00 -6.12 9.33
CA GLN A 64 -1.29 -5.28 10.30
C GLN A 64 -2.20 -4.30 11.03
N VAL A 65 -3.35 -3.93 10.46
CA VAL A 65 -4.24 -2.91 11.01
C VAL A 65 -5.60 -3.46 11.45
N PRO A 66 -6.27 -2.80 12.42
CA PRO A 66 -7.66 -3.07 12.76
C PRO A 66 -8.63 -3.00 11.56
N ALA A 67 -9.76 -3.69 11.68
CA ALA A 67 -10.72 -3.85 10.59
C ALA A 67 -11.49 -2.60 10.17
N ASP A 68 -11.55 -1.64 11.07
CA ASP A 68 -12.19 -0.35 10.91
C ASP A 68 -11.29 0.69 10.23
N GLN A 69 -10.01 0.36 9.98
CA GLN A 69 -9.09 1.25 9.28
C GLN A 69 -9.15 1.05 7.76
N ALA A 70 -9.59 2.07 7.04
CA ALA A 70 -9.69 2.06 5.58
C ALA A 70 -8.30 2.14 4.91
N LEU A 71 -8.14 1.49 3.76
CA LEU A 71 -7.03 1.72 2.84
C LEU A 71 -7.57 2.44 1.61
N VAL A 72 -7.08 3.65 1.38
CA VAL A 72 -7.31 4.35 0.12
C VAL A 72 -6.24 3.87 -0.85
N LEU A 73 -6.63 3.50 -2.07
CA LEU A 73 -5.71 3.16 -3.13
C LEU A 73 -5.80 4.26 -4.17
N TYR A 74 -4.67 4.88 -4.44
CA TYR A 74 -4.56 6.01 -5.35
C TYR A 74 -3.50 5.69 -6.38
N ASP A 75 -3.95 5.26 -7.55
CA ASP A 75 -3.14 5.36 -8.75
C ASP A 75 -3.37 6.75 -9.36
N GLU A 76 -2.38 7.36 -10.00
CA GLU A 76 -2.39 8.77 -10.41
C GLU A 76 -3.58 9.17 -11.31
N SER A 77 -4.29 8.19 -11.86
CA SER A 77 -5.49 8.32 -12.69
C SER A 77 -6.78 7.77 -12.06
N TYR A 78 -6.71 7.13 -10.89
CA TYR A 78 -7.84 6.45 -10.25
C TYR A 78 -7.69 6.38 -8.72
N SER A 79 -8.66 6.96 -8.00
CA SER A 79 -8.78 6.79 -6.55
C SER A 79 -9.94 5.85 -6.23
N THR A 80 -9.65 4.73 -5.59
CA THR A 80 -10.69 3.84 -5.05
C THR A 80 -10.45 3.58 -3.57
N VAL A 81 -11.54 3.56 -2.80
CA VAL A 81 -11.51 3.11 -1.41
C VAL A 81 -11.88 1.63 -1.47
N ILE A 82 -10.89 0.76 -1.26
CA ILE A 82 -11.17 -0.66 -1.18
C ILE A 82 -11.53 -0.99 0.27
N PRO A 83 -12.77 -1.45 0.54
CA PRO A 83 -13.10 -2.01 1.84
C PRO A 83 -12.30 -3.30 2.00
N LEU A 84 -11.25 -3.25 2.83
CA LEU A 84 -10.43 -4.42 3.13
C LEU A 84 -11.14 -5.25 4.22
N ASP A 85 -12.13 -6.05 3.84
CA ASP A 85 -12.68 -7.06 4.75
C ASP A 85 -11.56 -8.04 5.17
N PRO A 86 -11.47 -8.46 6.45
CA PRO A 86 -10.44 -9.42 6.86
C PRO A 86 -10.51 -10.78 6.12
N GLY A 87 -11.61 -11.09 5.42
CA GLY A 87 -11.74 -12.28 4.58
C GLY A 87 -11.31 -12.12 3.12
N LEU A 88 -10.89 -10.93 2.67
CA LEU A 88 -10.52 -10.68 1.27
C LEU A 88 -9.22 -11.40 0.89
N SER A 89 -9.28 -12.22 -0.15
CA SER A 89 -8.08 -12.86 -0.71
C SER A 89 -7.34 -11.92 -1.66
N GLU A 90 -6.06 -12.20 -1.94
CA GLU A 90 -5.29 -11.47 -2.96
C GLU A 90 -5.97 -11.53 -4.34
N ALA A 91 -6.59 -12.66 -4.69
CA ALA A 91 -7.32 -12.80 -5.95
C ALA A 91 -8.55 -11.88 -6.03
N ASP A 92 -9.27 -11.70 -4.92
CA ASP A 92 -10.42 -10.79 -4.85
C ASP A 92 -9.96 -9.33 -4.99
N LEU A 93 -8.81 -8.98 -4.41
CA LEU A 93 -8.20 -7.65 -4.55
C LEU A 93 -7.76 -7.37 -5.99
N ILE A 94 -7.14 -8.34 -6.66
CA ILE A 94 -6.77 -8.23 -8.09
C ILE A 94 -8.03 -7.98 -8.94
N ALA A 95 -9.12 -8.71 -8.70
CA ALA A 95 -10.37 -8.55 -9.44
C ALA A 95 -11.02 -7.16 -9.24
N GLN A 96 -10.78 -6.51 -8.10
CA GLN A 96 -11.28 -5.15 -7.81
C GLN A 96 -10.38 -4.04 -8.36
N LEU A 97 -9.08 -4.33 -8.54
CA LEU A 97 -8.10 -3.38 -9.05
C LEU A 97 -8.04 -3.31 -10.57
N GLY A 98 -8.55 -4.34 -11.26
CA GLY A 98 -9.02 -4.34 -12.66
C GLY A 98 -8.26 -3.47 -13.66
#